data_AF-A0A162FXD1-F1
#
_entry.id   AF-A0A162FXD1-F1
#
_cell.length_a   1.000
_cell.length_b   1.000
_cell.length_c   1.000
_cell.angle_alpha   90.00
_cell.angle_beta   90.00
_cell.angle_gamma   90.00
#
_symmetry.space_group_name_H-M   'P 1'
#
loop_
_entity.id
_entity.type
_entity.pdbx_description
1 polymer ?
#
loop_
_entity_poly.entity_id
_entity_poly.type
_entity_poly.pdbx_seq_one_letter_code
_entity_poly.pdbx_strand_id
1 'polypeptide(L)'
;MINGFKEFILRGNVIDLAVAVVIGAAFTTIVNALVTGIFNPVIGLLFDASSLDSLTWEIRAAGNGQDASVIAWGSVVSALIQFLIVAFVLYFAFVLPINHLKDAAFATKAAGAPTEDRAPTELELLADIRDLLTERGAGGRRALRTALGLSLPRRGASDPPRRVRGRRDTRQ
;
A
#
# COMPACT_ATOMS: atom_id res chain seq x y z
N MET A 1 -12.35 -37.86 -7.72
CA MET A 1 -12.40 -36.52 -8.36
C MET A 1 -12.83 -35.44 -7.38
N ILE A 2 -13.93 -35.63 -6.63
CA ILE A 2 -14.43 -34.63 -5.66
C ILE A 2 -13.43 -34.36 -4.52
N ASN A 3 -12.71 -35.37 -4.01
CA ASN A 3 -11.67 -35.16 -2.99
C ASN A 3 -10.47 -34.34 -3.51
N GLY A 4 -9.98 -34.65 -4.71
CA GLY A 4 -8.91 -33.88 -5.35
C GLY A 4 -9.30 -32.44 -5.71
N PHE A 5 -10.58 -32.20 -6.00
CA PHE A 5 -11.11 -30.84 -6.20
C PHE A 5 -11.17 -30.06 -4.89
N LYS A 6 -11.57 -30.69 -3.78
CA LYS A 6 -11.53 -30.09 -2.44
C LYS A 6 -10.10 -29.74 -2.06
N GLU A 7 -9.12 -30.61 -2.27
CA GLU A 7 -7.69 -30.33 -2.03
C GLU A 7 -7.09 -29.25 -2.93
N PHE A 8 -7.64 -29.06 -4.14
CA PHE A 8 -7.27 -27.96 -5.02
C PHE A 8 -7.78 -26.61 -4.50
N ILE A 9 -9.05 -26.55 -4.09
CA ILE A 9 -9.68 -25.33 -3.54
C ILE A 9 -9.06 -24.97 -2.18
N LEU A 10 -8.79 -25.95 -1.32
CA LEU A 10 -8.18 -25.74 0.00
C LEU A 10 -6.74 -25.21 -0.04
N ARG A 11 -6.13 -25.07 -1.21
CA ARG A 11 -4.81 -24.45 -1.39
C ARG A 11 -4.82 -22.93 -1.12
N GLY A 12 -5.96 -22.35 -0.72
CA GLY A 12 -6.14 -20.98 -0.23
C GLY A 12 -6.13 -19.93 -1.34
N ASN A 13 -5.04 -19.87 -2.10
CA ASN A 13 -4.81 -18.90 -3.18
C ASN A 13 -5.90 -18.92 -4.28
N VAL A 14 -6.57 -20.06 -4.49
CA VAL A 14 -7.64 -20.19 -5.50
C VAL A 14 -8.97 -19.61 -4.98
N ILE A 15 -9.26 -19.76 -3.69
CA ILE A 15 -10.50 -19.24 -3.08
C ILE A 15 -10.46 -17.72 -3.09
N ASP A 16 -9.35 -17.12 -2.64
CA ASP A 16 -9.23 -15.66 -2.56
C ASP A 16 -9.33 -15.02 -3.95
N LEU A 17 -8.71 -15.64 -4.96
CA LEU A 17 -8.83 -15.21 -6.35
C LEU A 17 -10.27 -15.35 -6.87
N ALA A 18 -10.91 -16.48 -6.61
CA ALA A 18 -12.29 -16.72 -7.05
C ALA A 18 -13.27 -15.71 -6.42
N VAL A 19 -13.12 -15.44 -5.12
CA VAL A 19 -13.92 -14.45 -4.40
C VAL A 19 -13.69 -13.05 -4.97
N ALA A 20 -12.43 -12.66 -5.21
CA ALA A 20 -12.10 -11.38 -5.81
C ALA A 20 -12.78 -11.18 -7.18
N VAL A 21 -12.76 -12.19 -8.04
CA VAL A 21 -13.39 -12.14 -9.37
C VAL A 21 -14.91 -12.01 -9.27
N VAL A 22 -15.56 -12.80 -8.40
CA VAL A 22 -17.03 -12.76 -8.24
C VAL A 22 -17.49 -11.42 -7.68
N ILE A 23 -16.82 -10.90 -6.65
CA ILE A 23 -17.13 -9.59 -6.07
C ILE A 23 -16.88 -8.49 -7.11
N GLY A 24 -15.77 -8.56 -7.85
CA GLY A 24 -15.46 -7.59 -8.91
C GLY A 24 -16.53 -7.54 -10.01
N ALA A 25 -17.03 -8.70 -10.44
CA ALA A 25 -18.10 -8.78 -11.44
C ALA A 25 -19.42 -8.20 -10.91
N ALA A 26 -19.85 -8.59 -9.71
CA ALA A 26 -21.08 -8.10 -9.10
C ALA A 26 -21.03 -6.57 -8.87
N PHE A 27 -19.88 -6.07 -8.42
CA PHE A 27 -19.68 -4.65 -8.18
C PHE A 27 -19.73 -3.83 -9.48
N THR A 28 -19.12 -4.33 -10.55
CA THR A 28 -19.20 -3.70 -11.89
C THR A 28 -20.66 -3.53 -12.32
N THR A 29 -21.53 -4.52 -12.07
CA THR A 29 -22.97 -4.42 -12.36
C THR A 29 -23.65 -3.29 -11.59
N ILE A 30 -23.35 -3.14 -10.28
CA ILE A 30 -23.94 -2.08 -9.44
C ILE A 30 -23.52 -0.70 -9.96
N VAL A 31 -22.23 -0.53 -10.27
CA VAL A 31 -21.68 0.72 -10.78
C VAL A 31 -22.30 1.05 -12.13
N ASN A 32 -22.40 0.06 -13.03
CA ASN A 32 -23.04 0.24 -14.32
C ASN A 32 -24.51 0.65 -14.17
N ALA A 33 -25.27 0.01 -13.26
CA ALA A 33 -26.66 0.35 -13.02
C ALA A 33 -26.84 1.78 -12.49
N LEU A 34 -25.92 2.25 -11.63
CA LEU A 34 -25.93 3.63 -11.15
C LEU A 34 -25.63 4.62 -12.27
N VAL A 35 -24.65 4.30 -13.13
CA VAL A 35 -24.26 5.17 -14.23
C VAL A 35 -25.35 5.22 -15.30
N THR A 36 -25.88 4.08 -15.73
CA THR A 36 -26.96 4.04 -16.71
C THR A 36 -28.29 4.60 -16.17
N GLY A 37 -28.58 4.38 -14.88
CA GLY A 37 -29.84 4.81 -14.27
C GLY A 37 -29.88 6.28 -13.86
N ILE A 38 -28.77 6.86 -13.40
CA ILE A 38 -28.73 8.23 -12.87
C ILE A 38 -27.89 9.15 -13.76
N PHE A 39 -26.70 8.73 -14.16
CA PHE A 39 -25.79 9.62 -14.87
C PHE A 39 -26.15 9.76 -16.34
N ASN A 40 -26.46 8.68 -17.06
CA ASN A 40 -26.87 8.75 -18.47
C ASN A 40 -28.05 9.68 -18.74
N PRO A 41 -29.16 9.68 -17.96
CA PRO A 41 -30.24 10.66 -18.18
C PRO A 41 -29.82 12.09 -17.85
N VAL A 42 -28.96 12.32 -16.85
CA VAL A 42 -28.45 13.66 -16.51
C VAL A 42 -27.53 14.20 -17.61
N ILE A 43 -26.65 13.35 -18.15
CA ILE A 43 -25.79 13.68 -19.30
C ILE A 43 -26.67 13.92 -20.53
N GLY A 44 -27.65 13.07 -20.79
CA GLY A 44 -28.60 13.24 -21.89
C GLY A 44 -29.41 14.54 -21.80
N LEU A 45 -29.69 15.03 -20.60
CA LEU A 45 -30.34 16.33 -20.41
C LEU A 45 -29.38 17.51 -20.61
N LEU A 46 -28.13 17.39 -20.16
CA LEU A 46 -27.13 18.46 -20.21
C LEU A 46 -26.48 18.61 -21.60
N PHE A 47 -26.28 17.50 -22.30
CA PHE A 47 -25.66 17.45 -23.62
C PHE A 47 -26.70 17.37 -24.75
N ASP A 48 -27.99 17.34 -24.44
CA ASP A 48 -29.07 17.00 -25.37
C ASP A 48 -28.81 15.62 -26.01
N ALA A 49 -29.46 14.56 -25.54
CA ALA A 49 -29.34 13.19 -26.06
C ALA A 49 -29.53 13.12 -27.58
N SER A 50 -30.26 14.10 -28.12
CA SER A 50 -30.46 14.37 -29.54
C SER A 50 -29.19 14.78 -30.29
N SER A 51 -28.09 15.14 -29.63
CA SER A 51 -26.86 15.69 -30.23
C SER A 51 -25.68 14.71 -30.22
N LEU A 52 -25.57 13.82 -29.23
CA LEU A 52 -24.46 12.86 -29.14
C LEU A 52 -24.71 11.56 -29.92
N ASP A 53 -25.95 11.07 -29.93
CA ASP A 53 -26.38 10.00 -30.86
C ASP A 53 -26.55 10.52 -32.30
N SER A 54 -26.81 11.83 -32.48
CA SER A 54 -26.85 12.48 -33.79
C SER A 54 -25.52 13.10 -34.25
N LEU A 55 -24.47 13.03 -33.43
CA LEU A 55 -23.08 13.18 -33.89
C LEU A 55 -22.61 11.93 -34.65
N THR A 56 -23.53 11.28 -35.34
CA THR A 56 -23.29 10.42 -36.48
C THR A 56 -23.18 11.33 -37.69
N TRP A 57 -21.97 11.48 -38.22
CA TRP A 57 -21.82 11.98 -39.58
C TRP A 57 -22.36 10.87 -40.48
N GLU A 58 -23.64 10.94 -40.83
CA GLU A 58 -24.19 10.12 -41.91
C GLU A 58 -23.49 10.53 -43.20
N ILE A 59 -22.35 9.92 -43.50
CA ILE A 59 -21.90 9.80 -44.86
C ILE A 59 -22.89 8.82 -45.51
N ARG A 60 -24.04 9.33 -45.95
CA ARG A 60 -24.88 8.61 -46.91
C ARG A 60 -24.02 8.49 -48.15
N ALA A 61 -23.30 7.37 -48.27
CA ALA A 61 -22.69 6.99 -49.52
C ALA A 61 -23.81 7.04 -50.56
N ALA A 62 -23.66 7.93 -51.54
CA ALA A 62 -24.59 8.05 -52.64
C ALA A 62 -24.57 6.73 -53.42
N GLY A 63 -25.46 5.81 -53.06
CA GLY A 63 -25.48 4.48 -53.64
C GLY A 63 -26.60 3.65 -53.03
N ASN A 64 -27.59 3.34 -53.85
CA ASN A 64 -28.67 2.43 -53.51
C ASN A 64 -28.10 1.03 -53.23
N GLY A 65 -27.92 0.66 -51.98
CA GLY A 65 -27.43 -0.66 -51.58
C GLY A 65 -27.31 -0.77 -50.07
N GLN A 66 -27.79 -1.88 -49.51
CA GLN A 66 -28.08 -2.09 -48.09
C GLN A 66 -26.85 -2.20 -47.16
N ASP A 67 -25.73 -1.56 -47.48
CA ASP A 67 -24.50 -1.61 -46.69
C ASP A 67 -23.94 -0.19 -46.44
N ALA A 68 -24.66 0.61 -45.66
CA ALA A 68 -24.10 1.83 -45.09
C ALA A 68 -23.19 1.43 -43.92
N SER A 69 -21.87 1.40 -44.13
CA SER A 69 -20.92 1.30 -43.03
C SER A 69 -20.89 2.63 -42.28
N VAL A 70 -21.78 2.77 -41.31
CA VAL A 70 -21.85 3.94 -40.44
C VAL A 70 -20.67 3.88 -39.48
N ILE A 71 -19.62 4.67 -39.74
CA ILE A 71 -18.54 4.85 -38.77
C ILE A 71 -19.04 5.83 -37.70
N ALA A 72 -19.69 5.28 -36.68
CA ALA A 72 -20.27 6.03 -35.57
C ALA A 72 -19.18 6.48 -34.57
N TRP A 73 -18.39 7.50 -34.94
CA TRP A 73 -17.41 8.11 -34.03
C TRP A 73 -18.05 8.68 -32.75
N GLY A 74 -19.31 9.13 -32.83
CA GLY A 74 -20.09 9.57 -31.67
C GLY A 74 -20.23 8.49 -30.60
N SER A 75 -20.37 7.22 -30.99
CA SER A 75 -20.48 6.10 -30.03
C SER A 75 -19.19 5.87 -29.23
N VAL A 76 -18.03 6.09 -29.84
CA VAL A 76 -16.73 5.95 -29.19
C VAL A 76 -16.49 7.08 -28.20
N VAL A 77 -16.83 8.32 -28.59
CA VAL A 77 -16.71 9.49 -27.70
C VAL A 77 -17.70 9.38 -26.52
N SER A 78 -18.92 8.93 -26.78
CA SER A 78 -19.92 8.66 -25.74
C SER A 78 -19.42 7.59 -24.75
N ALA A 79 -18.90 6.47 -25.26
CA ALA A 79 -18.32 5.42 -24.43
C ALA A 79 -17.12 5.92 -23.61
N LEU A 80 -16.29 6.81 -24.16
CA LEU A 80 -15.17 7.42 -23.47
C LEU A 80 -15.63 8.36 -22.34
N ILE A 81 -16.62 9.22 -22.59
CA ILE A 81 -17.22 10.09 -21.56
C ILE A 81 -17.81 9.23 -20.44
N GLN A 82 -18.55 8.17 -20.80
CA GLN A 82 -19.14 7.27 -19.84
C GLN A 82 -18.08 6.54 -19.00
N PHE A 83 -16.97 6.09 -19.61
CA PHE A 83 -15.84 5.51 -18.90
C PHE A 83 -15.20 6.49 -17.91
N LEU A 84 -14.98 7.74 -18.31
CA LEU A 84 -14.42 8.77 -17.44
C LEU A 84 -15.31 9.06 -16.23
N ILE A 85 -16.63 9.09 -16.42
CA ILE A 85 -17.59 9.31 -15.34
C ILE A 85 -17.59 8.13 -14.35
N VAL A 86 -17.63 6.89 -14.85
CA VAL A 86 -17.51 5.68 -14.02
C VAL A 86 -16.22 5.74 -13.19
N ALA A 87 -15.09 6.02 -13.84
CA ALA A 87 -13.79 6.13 -13.17
C ALA A 87 -13.78 7.22 -12.09
N PHE A 88 -14.41 8.37 -12.34
CA PHE A 88 -14.52 9.46 -11.38
C PHE A 88 -15.37 9.08 -10.16
N VAL A 89 -16.52 8.44 -10.38
CA VAL A 89 -17.40 7.95 -9.30
C VAL A 89 -16.67 6.90 -8.45
N LEU A 90 -15.98 5.94 -9.09
CA LEU A 90 -15.21 4.92 -8.38
C LEU A 90 -14.06 5.52 -7.56
N TYR A 91 -13.36 6.50 -8.13
CA TYR A 91 -12.28 7.18 -7.43
C TYR A 91 -12.80 7.91 -6.19
N PHE A 92 -13.86 8.70 -6.33
CA PHE A 92 -14.38 9.50 -5.22
C PHE A 92 -15.07 8.65 -4.14
N ALA A 93 -15.83 7.64 -4.53
CA ALA A 93 -16.59 6.81 -3.60
C ALA A 93 -15.74 5.74 -2.87
N PHE A 94 -14.65 5.26 -3.49
CA PHE A 94 -13.86 4.16 -2.92
C PHE A 94 -12.39 4.51 -2.73
N VAL A 95 -11.71 5.02 -3.76
CA VAL A 95 -10.27 5.28 -3.68
C VAL A 95 -9.96 6.36 -2.66
N LEU A 96 -10.71 7.47 -2.68
CA LEU A 96 -10.52 8.58 -1.76
C LEU A 96 -10.72 8.18 -0.28
N PRO A 97 -11.85 7.57 0.14
CA PRO A 97 -12.02 7.15 1.54
C PRO A 97 -11.05 6.06 1.96
N ILE A 98 -10.74 5.08 1.09
CA ILE A 98 -9.75 4.05 1.41
C ILE A 98 -8.36 4.67 1.58
N ASN A 99 -7.98 5.63 0.73
CA ASN A 99 -6.70 6.31 0.86
C ASN A 99 -6.63 7.12 2.17
N HIS A 100 -7.69 7.85 2.51
CA HIS A 100 -7.79 8.55 3.80
C HIS A 100 -7.73 7.62 5.01
N LEU A 101 -8.41 6.47 4.97
CA LEU A 101 -8.37 5.48 6.06
C LEU A 101 -7.01 4.79 6.17
N LYS A 102 -6.35 4.52 5.04
CA LYS A 102 -4.98 4.01 5.02
C LYS A 102 -4.04 5.04 5.63
N ASP A 103 -4.12 6.30 5.22
CA ASP A 103 -3.29 7.38 5.76
C ASP A 103 -3.51 7.57 7.27
N ALA A 104 -4.76 7.46 7.74
CA ALA A 104 -5.09 7.47 9.17
C ALA A 104 -4.55 6.23 9.92
N ALA A 105 -4.63 5.04 9.32
CA ALA A 105 -4.11 3.81 9.91
C ALA A 105 -2.57 3.76 9.91
N PHE A 106 -1.92 4.32 8.90
CA PHE A 106 -0.46 4.47 8.83
C PHE A 106 0.02 5.57 9.78
N ALA A 107 -0.71 6.68 9.93
CA ALA A 107 -0.42 7.70 10.95
C ALA A 107 -0.55 7.13 12.37
N THR A 108 -1.57 6.29 12.63
CA THR A 108 -1.76 5.62 13.93
C THR A 108 -0.68 4.56 14.20
N LYS A 109 -0.21 3.84 13.17
CA LYS A 109 0.93 2.93 13.28
C LYS A 109 2.28 3.65 13.45
N ALA A 110 2.46 4.81 12.84
CA ALA A 110 3.66 5.64 12.99
C ALA A 110 3.70 6.38 14.34
N ALA A 111 2.55 6.65 14.95
CA ALA A 111 2.41 7.33 16.24
C ALA A 111 2.42 6.39 17.46
N GLY A 112 2.72 5.09 17.30
CA GLY A 112 2.92 4.18 18.43
C GLY A 112 1.67 3.90 19.24
N ALA A 113 0.52 3.69 18.59
CA ALA A 113 -0.63 3.13 19.30
C ALA A 113 -0.30 1.70 19.77
N PRO A 114 -0.49 1.37 21.06
CA PRO A 114 -0.18 0.04 21.58
C PRO A 114 -1.14 -0.97 20.94
N THR A 115 -0.60 -1.76 20.01
CA THR A 115 -1.26 -2.97 19.53
C THR A 115 -1.14 -4.04 20.61
N GLU A 116 -2.01 -3.98 21.60
CA GLU A 116 -2.36 -5.18 22.36
C GLU A 116 -2.98 -6.18 21.36
N ASP A 117 -2.46 -7.42 21.34
CA ASP A 117 -2.96 -8.59 20.60
C ASP A 117 -2.74 -8.69 19.08
N ARG A 118 -1.73 -8.03 18.49
CA ARG A 118 -1.24 -8.48 17.17
C ARG A 118 -0.03 -9.39 17.35
N ALA A 119 -0.12 -10.63 16.86
CA ALA A 119 1.05 -11.49 16.72
C ALA A 119 2.17 -10.69 16.02
N PRO A 120 3.42 -10.75 16.52
CA PRO A 120 4.53 -9.99 15.97
C PRO A 120 4.60 -10.16 14.46
N THR A 121 4.73 -9.05 13.74
CA THR A 121 4.85 -9.15 12.28
C THR A 121 6.16 -9.85 11.91
N GLU A 122 6.21 -10.55 10.78
CA GLU A 122 7.44 -11.25 10.35
C GLU A 122 8.64 -10.30 10.31
N LEU A 123 8.42 -9.03 9.90
CA LEU A 123 9.45 -7.99 9.90
C LEU A 123 9.94 -7.61 11.30
N GLU A 124 9.06 -7.61 12.29
CA GLU A 124 9.39 -7.33 13.70
C GLU A 124 10.17 -8.48 14.31
N LEU A 125 9.75 -9.72 14.06
CA LEU A 125 10.52 -10.91 14.45
C LEU A 125 11.89 -10.95 13.78
N LEU A 126 11.98 -10.57 12.51
CA LEU A 126 13.25 -10.47 11.78
C LEU A 126 14.14 -9.36 12.36
N ALA A 127 13.57 -8.24 12.79
CA ALA A 127 14.29 -7.17 13.47
C ALA A 127 14.83 -7.65 14.83
N ASP A 128 14.00 -8.32 15.64
CA ASP A 128 14.41 -8.90 16.92
C ASP A 128 15.52 -9.94 16.74
N ILE A 129 15.39 -10.84 15.75
CA ILE A 129 16.42 -11.84 15.43
C ILE A 129 17.73 -11.16 15.00
N ARG A 130 17.68 -10.11 14.18
CA ARG A 130 18.86 -9.35 13.76
C ARG A 130 19.57 -8.74 14.97
N ASP A 131 18.80 -8.17 15.89
CA ASP A 131 19.34 -7.48 17.05
C ASP A 131 19.96 -8.50 18.03
N LEU A 132 19.29 -9.62 18.29
CA LEU A 132 19.81 -10.76 19.07
C LEU A 132 21.09 -11.36 18.46
N LEU A 133 21.16 -11.50 17.13
CA LEU A 133 22.36 -11.99 16.43
C LEU A 133 23.51 -10.97 16.51
N THR A 134 23.20 -9.67 16.45
CA THR A 134 24.19 -8.61 16.58
C THR A 134 24.78 -8.58 17.99
N GLU A 135 23.94 -8.71 19.02
CA GLU A 135 24.35 -8.83 20.43
C GLU A 135 25.23 -10.06 20.65
N ARG A 136 24.81 -11.22 20.15
CA ARG A 136 25.58 -12.47 20.25
C ARG A 136 26.92 -12.39 19.52
N GLY A 137 26.93 -11.80 18.32
CA GLY A 137 28.15 -11.58 17.54
C GLY A 137 29.10 -10.57 18.18
N ALA A 138 28.58 -9.53 18.85
CA ALA A 138 29.36 -8.57 19.61
C ALA A 138 29.94 -9.20 20.90
N GLY A 139 29.15 -10.04 21.58
CA GLY A 139 29.58 -10.84 22.73
C GLY A 139 30.68 -11.82 22.37
N GLY A 140 30.55 -12.54 21.26
CA GLY A 140 31.57 -13.46 20.75
C GLY A 140 32.88 -12.75 20.38
N ARG A 141 32.79 -11.58 19.74
CA ARG A 141 33.97 -10.74 19.43
C ARG A 141 34.65 -10.19 20.68
N ARG A 142 33.89 -9.84 21.73
CA ARG A 142 34.45 -9.41 23.02
C ARG A 142 35.14 -10.57 23.75
N ALA A 143 34.50 -11.73 23.82
CA ALA A 143 35.08 -12.93 24.44
C ALA A 143 36.38 -13.36 23.75
N LEU A 144 36.40 -13.36 22.40
CA LEU A 144 37.58 -13.70 21.62
C LEU A 144 38.72 -12.68 21.83
N ARG A 145 38.41 -11.38 21.92
CA ARG A 145 39.41 -10.34 22.19
C ARG A 145 40.01 -10.42 23.60
N THR A 146 39.20 -10.78 24.59
CA THR A 146 39.68 -11.03 25.96
C THR A 146 40.56 -12.27 26.02
N ALA A 147 40.18 -13.34 25.30
CA ALA A 147 40.97 -14.58 25.21
C ALA A 147 42.31 -14.39 24.47
N LEU A 148 42.35 -13.50 23.46
CA LEU A 148 43.57 -13.12 22.73
C LEU A 148 44.47 -12.12 23.49
N GLY A 149 44.13 -11.73 24.72
CA GLY A 149 44.94 -10.82 25.53
C GLY A 149 45.04 -9.39 24.98
N LEU A 150 44.19 -9.02 24.02
CA LEU A 150 44.14 -7.69 23.39
C LEU A 150 43.31 -6.72 24.25
N SER A 151 43.65 -6.60 25.54
CA SER A 151 43.13 -5.54 26.41
C SER A 151 43.78 -4.23 26.00
N LEU A 152 42.96 -3.23 25.64
CA LEU A 152 43.44 -1.88 25.40
C LEU A 152 44.22 -1.39 26.64
N PRO A 153 45.41 -0.80 26.49
CA PRO A 153 46.15 -0.29 27.63
C PRO A 153 45.30 0.79 28.29
N ARG A 154 45.01 0.58 29.58
CA ARG A 154 44.37 1.53 30.48
C ARG A 154 45.15 2.84 30.37
N ARG A 155 44.57 3.84 29.68
CA ARG A 155 45.12 5.19 29.54
C ARG A 155 45.49 5.67 30.94
N GLY A 156 46.79 5.84 31.17
CA GLY A 156 47.37 6.09 32.49
C GLY A 156 46.66 7.24 33.19
N ALA A 157 46.11 6.96 34.37
CA ALA A 157 45.77 7.99 35.32
C ALA A 157 47.09 8.68 35.70
N SER A 158 47.21 9.95 35.31
CA SER A 158 48.29 10.83 35.75
C SER A 158 48.24 10.97 37.27
N ASP A 159 49.19 10.32 37.93
CA ASP A 159 49.46 10.42 39.36
C ASP A 159 49.97 11.85 39.67
N PRO A 160 49.31 12.65 40.54
CA PRO A 160 49.82 13.96 40.91
C PRO A 160 50.97 13.81 41.92
N PRO A 161 52.03 14.64 41.84
CA PRO A 161 53.20 14.46 42.69
C PRO A 161 52.92 14.82 44.15
N ARG A 162 53.26 13.90 45.05
CA ARG A 162 53.31 14.12 46.51
C ARG A 162 54.30 15.23 46.84
N ARG A 163 53.81 16.37 47.35
CA ARG A 163 54.65 17.38 48.02
C ARG A 163 54.93 16.95 49.46
N VAL A 164 56.20 16.66 49.75
CA VAL A 164 56.74 16.50 51.10
C VAL A 164 57.57 17.74 51.44
N ARG A 165 57.06 18.59 52.34
CA ARG A 165 57.77 19.53 53.27
C ARG A 165 56.76 20.58 53.74
N GLY A 166 56.69 20.98 55.00
CA GLY A 166 57.62 20.77 56.09
C GLY A 166 56.96 21.07 57.43
N ARG A 167 57.48 20.36 58.42
CA ARG A 167 57.30 20.57 59.85
C ARG A 167 57.73 21.99 60.19
N ARG A 168 56.82 22.82 60.72
CA ARG A 168 57.16 23.96 61.57
C ARG A 168 56.52 23.72 62.93
N ASP A 169 57.38 23.29 63.84
CA ASP A 169 57.25 23.53 65.27
C ASP A 169 57.26 25.04 65.57
N THR A 170 56.91 25.37 66.83
CA THR A 170 56.98 26.66 67.55
C THR A 170 55.77 27.58 67.37
N ARG A 171 55.27 28.28 68.38
CA ARG A 171 55.20 28.21 69.85
C ARG A 171 54.50 29.54 70.20
N GLN A 172 53.57 29.51 71.15
CA GLN A 172 52.95 30.66 71.83
C GLN A 172 51.96 31.51 71.04
#